data_AF-A0A9D5Q1M1-F1
#
_entry.id   AF-A0A9D5Q1M1-F1
#
_cell.length_a   1.000
_cell.length_b   1.000
_cell.length_c   1.000
_cell.angle_alpha   90.00
_cell.angle_beta   90.00
_cell.angle_gamma   90.00
#
_symmetry.space_group_name_H-M   'P 1'
#
loop_
_entity.id
_entity.type
_entity.pdbx_description
1 polymer ?
#
loop_
_entity_poly.entity_id
_entity_poly.type
_entity_poly.pdbx_seq_one_letter_code
_entity_poly.pdbx_strand_id
1 'polypeptide(L)'
;HMGSAACQSASLMKKVMREIKKRDLIFIDSRTSPDSVAYEIAKKEGLLCSYNEGFIDSPETRVKMRERFDDLIAAAKKKGKIVAIAHPKGETIAFLREQIKRRRKELEFITIKDYFNLDDFPQPNE
;
A
#
# COMPACT_ATOMS: atom_id res chain seq x y z
N HIS A 1 -5.04 4.03 -10.03
CA HIS A 1 -5.17 5.42 -10.53
C HIS A 1 -3.81 5.86 -11.06
N MET A 2 -3.69 6.23 -12.35
CA MET A 2 -2.40 6.56 -12.97
C MET A 2 -2.06 8.04 -12.79
N GLY A 3 -1.45 8.37 -11.66
CA GLY A 3 -0.91 9.70 -11.34
C GLY A 3 0.57 9.87 -11.69
N SER A 4 1.12 9.06 -12.60
CA SER A 4 2.57 8.96 -12.84
C SER A 4 3.25 10.30 -13.16
N ALA A 5 2.62 11.17 -13.96
CA ALA A 5 3.14 12.50 -14.26
C ALA A 5 3.06 13.46 -13.05
N ALA A 6 1.99 13.39 -12.26
CA ALA A 6 1.83 14.20 -11.06
C ALA A 6 2.82 13.80 -9.96
N CYS A 7 3.11 12.49 -9.83
CA CYS A 7 4.03 11.92 -8.84
C CYS A 7 5.51 12.21 -9.11
N GLN A 8 5.86 12.80 -10.26
CA GLN A 8 7.23 13.19 -10.62
C GLN A 8 7.52 14.68 -10.35
N SER A 9 6.49 15.52 -10.16
CA SER A 9 6.68 16.92 -9.83
C SER A 9 6.77 17.13 -8.32
N ALA A 10 7.98 17.38 -7.81
CA ALA A 10 8.19 17.56 -6.38
C ALA A 10 7.41 18.75 -5.79
N SER A 11 7.30 19.85 -6.55
CA SER A 11 6.57 21.04 -6.11
C SER A 11 5.06 20.80 -6.04
N LEU A 12 4.50 20.03 -6.99
CA LEU A 12 3.09 19.63 -6.96
C LEU A 12 2.83 18.65 -5.82
N MET A 13 3.65 17.60 -5.70
CA MET A 13 3.50 16.60 -4.65
C MET A 13 3.62 17.22 -3.27
N LYS A 14 4.47 18.22 -3.06
CA LYS A 14 4.54 18.96 -1.79
C LYS A 14 3.22 19.64 -1.44
N LYS A 15 2.57 20.30 -2.40
CA LYS A 15 1.25 20.93 -2.20
C LYS A 15 0.20 19.86 -1.87
N VAL A 16 0.18 18.77 -2.62
CA VAL A 16 -0.74 17.64 -2.38
C VAL A 16 -0.56 17.06 -0.98
N MET A 17 0.68 16.75 -0.57
CA MET A 17 0.96 16.18 0.76
C MET A 17 0.55 17.10 1.90
N ARG A 18 0.72 18.42 1.73
CA ARG A 18 0.24 19.40 2.70
C ARG A 18 -1.29 19.39 2.84
N GLU A 19 -2.02 19.29 1.73
CA GLU A 19 -3.48 19.21 1.77
C GLU A 19 -3.97 17.88 2.37
N ILE A 20 -3.28 16.77 2.10
CA ILE A 20 -3.57 15.47 2.75
C ILE A 20 -3.31 15.57 4.25
N LYS A 21 -2.18 16.17 4.66
CA LYS A 21 -1.82 16.36 6.06
C LYS A 21 -2.84 17.20 6.82
N LYS A 22 -3.29 18.32 6.25
CA LYS A 22 -4.29 19.21 6.86
C LYS A 22 -5.63 18.53 7.14
N ARG A 23 -5.91 17.42 6.45
CA ARG A 23 -7.15 16.65 6.58
C ARG A 23 -6.96 15.42 7.47
N ASP A 24 -5.80 15.28 8.09
CA ASP A 24 -5.44 14.12 8.91
C ASP A 24 -5.64 12.80 8.14
N LEU A 25 -5.25 12.79 6.87
CA LEU A 25 -5.32 11.61 6.01
C LEU A 25 -3.96 10.92 5.89
N ILE A 26 -4.00 9.64 5.55
CA ILE A 26 -2.83 8.79 5.29
C ILE A 26 -2.56 8.77 3.79
N PHE A 27 -1.28 8.70 3.41
CA PHE A 27 -0.90 8.53 2.00
C PHE A 27 -0.27 7.17 1.72
N ILE A 28 -0.83 6.42 0.77
CA ILE A 28 -0.25 5.17 0.26
C ILE A 28 0.17 5.39 -1.19
N ASP A 29 1.48 5.36 -1.44
CA ASP A 29 2.02 5.45 -2.80
C ASP A 29 1.87 4.10 -3.52
N SER A 30 1.07 4.06 -4.58
CA SER A 30 0.90 2.82 -5.37
C SER A 30 2.16 2.40 -6.15
N ARG A 31 3.17 3.28 -6.26
CA ARG A 31 4.44 3.06 -6.96
C ARG A 31 4.30 2.40 -8.32
N THR A 32 3.45 2.96 -9.18
CA THR A 32 3.32 2.51 -10.58
C THR A 32 4.53 2.88 -11.44
N SER A 33 5.45 3.70 -10.92
CA SER A 33 6.76 3.99 -11.50
C SER A 33 7.82 3.96 -10.39
N PRO A 34 9.01 3.39 -10.64
CA PRO A 34 10.12 3.39 -9.67
C PRO A 34 10.60 4.81 -9.33
N ASP A 35 10.35 5.78 -10.21
CA ASP A 35 10.78 7.18 -10.07
C ASP A 35 9.81 8.04 -9.24
N SER A 36 8.83 7.44 -8.56
CA SER A 36 7.89 8.18 -7.72
C SER A 36 8.62 8.90 -6.59
N VAL A 37 8.55 10.24 -6.59
CA VAL A 37 9.04 11.07 -5.47
C VAL A 37 7.98 11.26 -4.39
N ALA A 38 6.76 10.72 -4.59
CA ALA A 38 5.62 10.96 -3.73
C ALA A 38 5.82 10.47 -2.29
N TYR A 39 6.30 9.23 -2.10
CA TYR A 39 6.58 8.69 -0.77
C TYR A 39 7.64 9.50 -0.01
N GLU A 40 8.74 9.86 -0.66
CA GLU A 40 9.81 10.64 -0.02
C GLU A 40 9.35 12.04 0.37
N ILE A 41 8.50 12.67 -0.44
CA ILE A 41 7.92 13.98 -0.12
C ILE A 41 6.90 13.85 1.01
N ALA A 42 6.05 12.83 1.00
CA ALA A 42 5.10 12.55 2.08
C ALA A 42 5.82 12.40 3.43
N LYS A 43 6.92 11.63 3.43
CA LYS A 43 7.77 11.45 4.60
C LYS A 43 8.40 12.77 5.07
N LYS A 44 8.92 13.59 4.14
CA LYS A 44 9.51 14.91 4.45
C LYS A 44 8.50 15.91 5.01
N GLU A 45 7.25 15.88 4.56
CA GLU A 45 6.19 16.73 5.11
C GLU A 45 5.64 16.18 6.45
N GLY A 46 6.17 15.07 6.96
CA GLY A 46 5.77 14.46 8.22
C GLY A 46 4.37 13.87 8.18
N LEU A 47 3.99 13.30 7.04
CA LEU A 47 2.72 12.60 6.84
C LEU A 47 2.87 11.12 7.20
N LEU A 48 1.82 10.53 7.77
CA LEU A 48 1.72 9.07 7.84
C LEU A 48 1.61 8.52 6.42
N CYS A 49 2.65 7.81 6.00
CA CYS A 49 2.74 7.30 4.66
C CYS A 49 3.44 5.96 4.58
N SER A 50 3.06 5.20 3.55
CA SER A 50 3.70 3.95 3.15
C SER A 50 3.62 3.84 1.63
N TYR A 51 4.15 2.75 1.09
CA TYR A 51 4.12 2.50 -0.34
C TYR A 51 3.84 1.03 -0.62
N ASN A 52 3.36 0.79 -1.84
CA ASN A 52 3.12 -0.53 -2.37
C ASN A 52 4.45 -1.26 -2.62
N GLU A 53 4.66 -2.40 -1.96
CA GLU A 53 5.79 -3.30 -2.25
C GLU A 53 5.58 -4.10 -3.53
N GLY A 54 4.34 -4.29 -3.98
CA GLY A 54 4.07 -4.99 -5.22
C GLY A 54 2.59 -5.26 -5.46
N PHE A 55 2.23 -5.33 -6.75
CA PHE A 55 0.90 -5.72 -7.18
C PHE A 55 0.78 -7.25 -7.19
N ILE A 56 -0.19 -7.78 -6.44
CA ILE A 56 -0.44 -9.23 -6.35
C ILE A 56 -0.91 -9.77 -7.71
N ASP A 57 -1.73 -9.01 -8.44
CA ASP A 57 -2.54 -9.49 -9.56
C ASP A 57 -2.10 -8.99 -10.95
N SER A 58 -0.83 -8.61 -11.12
CA SER A 58 -0.37 -7.97 -12.36
C SER A 58 0.96 -8.53 -12.89
N PRO A 59 1.03 -9.75 -13.45
CA PRO A 59 0.03 -10.21 -14.41
C PRO A 59 -1.04 -11.14 -13.81
N GLU A 60 -2.19 -11.19 -14.47
CA GLU A 60 -3.44 -11.82 -14.02
C GLU A 60 -3.45 -13.35 -14.20
N THR A 61 -2.36 -14.05 -13.86
CA THR A 61 -2.34 -15.52 -13.89
C THR A 61 -2.14 -16.08 -12.50
N ARG A 62 -2.84 -17.17 -12.16
CA ARG A 62 -2.73 -17.85 -10.86
C ARG A 62 -1.30 -18.19 -10.47
N VAL A 63 -0.48 -18.61 -11.43
CA VAL A 63 0.93 -18.95 -11.21
C VAL A 63 1.71 -17.69 -10.82
N LYS A 64 1.58 -16.60 -11.58
CA LYS A 64 2.28 -15.34 -11.31
C LYS A 64 1.81 -14.66 -10.03
N MET A 65 0.50 -14.73 -9.74
CA MET A 65 -0.05 -14.26 -8.47
C MET A 65 0.55 -15.02 -7.28
N ARG A 66 0.71 -16.35 -7.40
CA ARG A 66 1.34 -17.16 -6.35
C ARG A 66 2.80 -16.79 -6.13
N GLU A 67 3.60 -16.74 -7.20
CA GLU A 67 5.02 -16.34 -7.12
C GLU A 67 5.18 -14.99 -6.42
N ARG A 68 4.41 -13.97 -6.85
CA ARG A 68 4.45 -12.64 -6.26
C ARG A 68 3.98 -12.59 -4.82
N PHE A 69 2.94 -13.35 -4.51
CA PHE A 69 2.44 -13.42 -3.15
C PHE A 69 3.48 -14.02 -2.21
N ASP A 70 4.19 -15.06 -2.65
CA ASP A 70 5.30 -15.66 -1.89
C ASP A 70 6.49 -14.67 -1.73
N ASP A 71 6.82 -13.89 -2.76
CA ASP A 71 7.84 -12.82 -2.68
C ASP A 71 7.45 -11.72 -1.68
N LEU A 72 6.18 -11.30 -1.70
CA LEU A 72 5.64 -10.30 -0.77
C LEU A 72 5.65 -10.82 0.68
N ILE A 73 5.36 -12.11 0.89
CA ILE A 73 5.49 -12.72 2.22
C ILE A 73 6.95 -12.68 2.69
N ALA A 74 7.91 -13.01 1.82
CA ALA A 74 9.32 -12.93 2.18
C ALA A 74 9.73 -11.49 2.54
N ALA A 75 9.24 -10.50 1.80
CA ALA A 75 9.44 -9.08 2.11
C ALA A 75 8.81 -8.70 3.47
N ALA A 76 7.58 -9.16 3.75
CA ALA A 76 6.89 -8.94 5.02
C ALA A 76 7.69 -9.50 6.20
N LYS A 77 8.19 -10.74 6.09
CA LYS A 77 9.01 -11.37 7.13
C LYS A 77 10.31 -10.61 7.41
N LYS A 78 10.92 -10.03 6.37
CA LYS A 78 12.15 -9.24 6.51
C LYS A 78 11.90 -7.84 7.09
N LYS A 79 10.79 -7.19 6.70
CA LYS A 79 10.47 -5.79 7.04
C LYS A 79 9.54 -5.67 8.26
N GLY A 80 9.02 -6.79 8.78
CA GLY A 80 8.00 -6.86 9.83
C GLY A 80 6.58 -6.68 9.27
N LYS A 81 6.33 -5.57 8.57
CA LYS A 81 5.05 -5.27 7.90
C LYS A 81 5.28 -4.61 6.55
N ILE A 82 4.38 -4.87 5.60
CA ILE A 82 4.38 -4.24 4.27
C ILE A 82 2.96 -3.89 3.82
N VAL A 83 2.86 -3.07 2.78
CA VAL A 83 1.62 -2.84 2.04
C VAL A 83 1.76 -3.46 0.65
N ALA A 84 0.78 -4.27 0.26
CA ALA A 84 0.65 -4.81 -1.10
C ALA A 84 -0.72 -4.45 -1.68
N ILE A 85 -0.79 -4.21 -2.98
CA ILE A 85 -2.02 -3.78 -3.66
C ILE A 85 -2.51 -4.89 -4.60
N ALA A 86 -3.82 -5.06 -4.66
CA ALA A 86 -4.49 -5.92 -5.62
C ALA A 86 -5.80 -5.26 -6.09
N HIS A 87 -6.33 -5.65 -7.24
CA HIS A 87 -7.59 -5.13 -7.76
C HIS A 87 -8.75 -6.08 -7.41
N PRO A 88 -9.98 -5.58 -7.24
CA PRO A 88 -11.13 -6.38 -6.81
C PRO A 88 -11.71 -7.22 -7.97
N LYS A 89 -10.87 -8.06 -8.58
CA LYS A 89 -11.26 -9.01 -9.64
C LYS A 89 -11.67 -10.33 -9.01
N GLY A 90 -12.62 -11.04 -9.62
CA GLY A 90 -13.12 -12.32 -9.10
C GLY A 90 -11.99 -13.32 -8.82
N GLU A 91 -11.03 -13.42 -9.74
CA GLU A 91 -9.89 -14.33 -9.62
C GLU A 91 -8.91 -13.92 -8.51
N THR A 92 -8.62 -12.62 -8.39
CA THR A 92 -7.79 -12.06 -7.31
C THR A 92 -8.42 -12.33 -5.93
N ILE A 93 -9.73 -12.10 -5.79
CA ILE A 93 -10.47 -12.35 -4.56
C ILE A 93 -10.45 -13.84 -4.21
N ALA A 94 -10.71 -14.71 -5.18
CA ALA A 94 -10.68 -16.16 -4.98
C ALA A 94 -9.29 -16.65 -4.55
N PHE A 95 -8.23 -16.14 -5.20
CA PHE A 95 -6.84 -16.43 -4.86
C PHE A 95 -6.50 -15.99 -3.42
N LEU A 96 -6.82 -14.75 -3.06
CA LEU A 96 -6.52 -14.20 -1.73
C LEU A 96 -7.26 -14.97 -0.63
N ARG A 97 -8.56 -15.29 -0.83
CA ARG A 97 -9.32 -16.11 0.13
C ARG A 97 -8.68 -17.46 0.39
N GLU A 98 -8.21 -18.14 -0.66
CA GLU A 98 -7.50 -19.41 -0.53
C GLU A 98 -6.19 -19.25 0.24
N GLN A 99 -5.36 -18.26 -0.12
CA GLN A 99 -4.06 -18.08 0.52
C GLN A 99 -4.18 -17.63 1.98
N ILE A 100 -5.09 -16.72 2.30
CA ILE A 100 -5.39 -16.29 3.67
C ILE A 100 -5.77 -17.51 4.52
N LYS A 101 -6.69 -18.35 4.03
CA LYS A 101 -7.10 -19.57 4.75
C LYS A 101 -5.93 -20.52 4.97
N ARG A 102 -5.08 -20.72 3.95
CA ARG A 102 -3.92 -21.63 3.99
C ARG A 102 -2.81 -21.13 4.91
N ARG A 103 -2.61 -19.82 5.01
CA ARG A 103 -1.46 -19.18 5.66
C ARG A 103 -1.80 -18.44 6.96
N ARG A 104 -3.02 -18.53 7.46
CA ARG A 104 -3.49 -17.82 8.68
C ARG A 104 -2.64 -18.00 9.95
N LYS A 105 -1.82 -19.06 10.01
CA LYS A 105 -0.91 -19.32 11.14
C LYS A 105 0.44 -18.58 11.02
N GLU A 106 0.74 -18.11 9.83
CA GLU A 106 2.03 -17.51 9.44
C GLU A 106 1.88 -16.03 9.10
N LEU A 107 0.70 -15.63 8.62
CA LEU A 107 0.42 -14.29 8.13
C LEU A 107 -0.78 -13.72 8.84
N GLU A 108 -0.65 -12.46 9.22
CA GLU A 108 -1.74 -11.63 9.69
C GLU A 108 -2.04 -10.56 8.65
N PHE A 109 -3.32 -10.44 8.29
CA PHE A 109 -3.82 -9.38 7.42
C PHE A 109 -4.44 -8.32 8.30
N ILE A 110 -3.82 -7.15 8.33
CA ILE A 110 -4.23 -6.02 9.16
C ILE A 110 -4.79 -4.89 8.31
N THR A 111 -5.53 -3.98 8.93
CA THR A 111 -6.01 -2.79 8.22
C THR A 111 -4.88 -1.76 8.06
N ILE A 112 -5.07 -0.77 7.18
CA ILE A 112 -4.13 0.35 7.08
C ILE A 112 -4.04 1.14 8.40
N LYS A 113 -5.12 1.17 9.20
CA LYS A 113 -5.10 1.83 10.52
C LYS A 113 -4.14 1.12 11.47
N ASP A 114 -4.28 -0.19 11.59
CA ASP A 114 -3.40 -1.03 12.42
C ASP A 114 -1.96 -0.99 11.90
N TYR A 115 -1.76 -0.92 10.57
CA TYR A 115 -0.44 -0.76 9.98
C TYR A 115 0.29 0.49 10.51
N PHE A 116 -0.42 1.56 10.84
CA PHE A 116 0.16 2.77 11.43
C PHE A 116 -0.04 2.87 12.95
N ASN A 117 -0.55 1.83 13.61
CA ASN A 117 -0.90 1.81 15.04
C ASN A 117 -1.84 2.97 15.43
N LEU A 118 -2.86 3.22 14.59
CA LEU A 118 -3.78 4.33 14.77
C LEU A 118 -4.98 3.92 15.63
N ASP A 119 -4.70 3.60 16.89
CA ASP A 119 -5.74 3.33 17.89
C ASP A 119 -6.40 4.64 18.37
N ASP A 120 -5.69 5.78 18.22
CA ASP A 120 -6.09 7.11 18.72
C ASP A 120 -6.29 8.17 17.60
N PHE A 121 -6.47 7.78 16.33
CA PHE A 121 -6.70 8.79 15.30
C PHE A 121 -8.04 9.48 15.54
N PRO A 122 -8.08 10.82 15.65
CA PRO A 122 -9.34 11.54 15.78
C PRO A 122 -10.18 11.21 14.55
N GLN A 123 -11.39 10.70 14.79
CA GLN A 123 -12.38 10.60 13.72
C GLN A 123 -12.58 12.02 13.17
N PRO A 124 -12.63 12.21 11.84
CA PRO A 124 -12.97 13.51 11.30
C PRO A 124 -14.32 13.92 11.90
N ASN A 125 -14.34 15.09 12.54
CA ASN A 125 -15.54 15.63 13.19
C ASN A 125 -16.73 15.58 12.20
N GLU A 126 -17.85 14.98 12.64
CA GLU A 126 -19.13 14.99 11.91
C GLU A 126 -19.65 16.41 11.69
#